data_AF-A0A378JAH9-F1
#
_entry.id   AF-A0A378JAH9-F1
#
_cell.length_a   1.000
_cell.length_b   1.000
_cell.length_c   1.000
_cell.angle_alpha   90.00
_cell.angle_beta   90.00
_cell.angle_gamma   90.00
#
_symmetry.space_group_name_H-M   'P 1'
#
loop_
_entity.id
_entity.type
_entity.pdbx_description
1 polymer ?
#
loop_
_entity_poly.entity_id
_entity_poly.type
_entity_poly.pdbx_seq_one_letter_code
_entity_poly.pdbx_strand_id
1 'polypeptide(L)'
;MARFKVVLFGKQGSGKTQLSHQVALKGNYEENASSTVGVEYLSRKMEDNHVLHVWDIAGSEIYKKLYRSYYRGAILGLLCIDLTREIDQDQINNEVQLFRDICPNAPIILVGTKSDLPHKDIELFKKNIASELFSNYIVTSAKEKTGIDELYAEITKHCQGLNESLWNRAVQNLLVSLNELPPNKEKLIKAELEKLSKVLLAKSDELGVVSSTKTDAIEHFTNNCKTILEGKHPNVFKAVTTVAVAAAVTIAAAFIGFSISFFLGSWTGPGAFVTGFIGAYSAAVAVAASSITIGVAAGGITAYGLFKTSKEMSALNEFTADVSSWNREIRL
;
A
#
# COMPACT_ATOMS: atom_id res chain seq x y z
N MET A 1 9.25 5.48 4.51
CA MET A 1 8.82 6.89 4.47
C MET A 1 7.44 6.93 3.84
N ALA A 2 6.39 7.01 4.67
CA ALA A 2 5.05 7.31 4.18
C ALA A 2 5.04 8.64 3.42
N ARG A 3 4.25 8.67 2.35
CA ARG A 3 3.91 9.87 1.63
C ARG A 3 2.47 10.20 1.98
N PHE A 4 2.18 11.45 2.29
CA PHE A 4 0.86 11.91 2.67
C PHE A 4 0.37 12.93 1.66
N LYS A 5 -0.82 12.73 1.11
CA LYS A 5 -1.42 13.65 0.14
C LYS A 5 -2.49 14.50 0.80
N VAL A 6 -2.28 15.81 0.81
CA VAL A 6 -3.24 16.81 1.28
C VAL A 6 -3.66 17.66 0.10
N VAL A 7 -4.96 17.88 -0.02
CA VAL A 7 -5.56 18.61 -1.15
C VAL A 7 -6.21 19.89 -0.65
N LEU A 8 -5.83 21.02 -1.23
CA LEU A 8 -6.49 22.30 -1.03
C LEU A 8 -7.57 22.48 -2.09
N PHE A 9 -8.78 22.83 -1.64
CA PHE A 9 -9.92 23.07 -2.52
C PHE A 9 -10.81 24.21 -2.02
N GLY A 10 -11.75 24.65 -2.85
CA GLY A 10 -12.59 25.83 -2.61
C GLY A 10 -12.50 26.87 -3.75
N LYS A 11 -13.30 27.93 -3.64
CA LYS A 11 -13.54 28.92 -4.71
C LYS A 11 -12.26 29.56 -5.27
N GLN A 12 -12.27 29.92 -6.55
CA GLN A 12 -11.19 30.70 -7.15
C GLN A 12 -10.94 32.02 -6.38
N GLY A 13 -9.67 32.33 -6.13
CA GLY A 13 -9.25 33.52 -5.38
C GLY A 13 -9.36 33.41 -3.86
N SER A 14 -9.67 32.23 -3.30
CA SER A 14 -9.70 32.01 -1.85
C SER A 14 -8.33 31.90 -1.19
N GLY A 15 -7.22 32.12 -1.90
CA GLY A 15 -5.86 32.11 -1.32
C GLY A 15 -5.23 30.73 -1.14
N LYS A 16 -5.76 29.68 -1.80
CA LYS A 16 -5.21 28.31 -1.75
C LYS A 16 -3.73 28.25 -2.15
N THR A 17 -3.36 28.87 -3.27
CA THR A 17 -2.00 28.87 -3.81
C THR A 17 -1.01 29.47 -2.81
N GLN A 18 -1.29 30.68 -2.29
CA GLN A 18 -0.45 31.31 -1.27
C GLN A 18 -0.37 30.48 0.02
N LEU A 19 -1.48 29.90 0.46
CA LEU A 19 -1.50 29.01 1.62
C LEU A 19 -0.64 27.77 1.38
N SER A 20 -0.75 27.16 0.19
CA SER A 20 0.02 25.97 -0.19
C SER A 20 1.53 26.25 -0.16
N HIS A 21 1.97 27.41 -0.64
CA HIS A 21 3.38 27.84 -0.59
C HIS A 21 3.86 28.06 0.84
N GLN A 22 3.04 28.67 1.71
CA GLN A 22 3.41 28.84 3.12
C GLN A 22 3.50 27.50 3.85
N VAL A 23 2.53 26.61 3.65
CA VAL A 23 2.51 25.27 4.28
C VAL A 23 3.67 24.41 3.77
N ALA A 24 3.97 24.42 2.47
CA ALA A 24 4.97 23.53 1.88
C ALA A 24 6.40 24.08 1.95
N LEU A 25 6.60 25.37 1.71
CA LEU A 25 7.93 25.96 1.48
C LEU A 25 8.38 26.90 2.60
N LYS A 26 7.49 27.33 3.51
CA LYS A 26 7.72 28.46 4.43
C LYS A 26 8.27 29.72 3.72
N GLY A 27 7.93 29.86 2.43
CA GLY A 27 8.54 30.81 1.51
C GLY A 27 8.11 32.26 1.73
N ASN A 28 8.61 33.13 0.86
CA ASN A 28 8.18 34.51 0.79
C ASN A 28 6.76 34.59 0.22
N TYR A 29 5.97 35.54 0.71
CA TYR A 29 4.61 35.77 0.22
C TYR A 29 4.66 36.50 -1.12
N GLU A 30 3.96 35.97 -2.12
CA GLU A 30 3.77 36.62 -3.41
C GLU A 30 2.36 37.22 -3.49
N GLU A 31 2.30 38.55 -3.60
CA GLU A 31 1.03 39.30 -3.58
C GLU A 31 0.19 39.08 -4.85
N ASN A 32 0.84 38.81 -5.99
CA ASN A 32 0.19 38.65 -7.30
C ASN A 32 0.35 37.22 -7.85
N ALA A 33 -0.05 36.21 -7.10
CA ALA A 33 -0.09 34.85 -7.65
C ALA A 33 -1.12 34.78 -8.79
N SER A 34 -0.69 34.36 -9.98
CA SER A 34 -1.59 34.11 -11.11
C SER A 34 -2.61 33.01 -10.78
N SER A 35 -3.77 33.02 -11.43
CA SER A 35 -4.73 31.93 -11.27
C SER A 35 -4.10 30.58 -11.63
N THR A 36 -4.21 29.61 -10.72
CA THR A 36 -3.72 28.24 -10.95
C THR A 36 -4.40 27.64 -12.18
N VAL A 37 -3.60 27.23 -13.17
CA VAL A 37 -4.07 26.51 -14.36
C VAL A 37 -3.97 25.02 -14.06
N GLY A 38 -5.12 24.37 -13.82
CA GLY A 38 -5.18 22.95 -13.48
C GLY A 38 -4.78 22.66 -12.04
N VAL A 39 -3.51 22.35 -11.80
CA VAL A 39 -3.01 21.89 -10.50
C VAL A 39 -1.55 22.28 -10.28
N GLU A 40 -1.21 22.65 -9.05
CA GLU A 40 0.17 22.80 -8.59
C GLU A 40 0.47 21.75 -7.51
N TYR A 41 1.67 21.19 -7.57
CA TYR A 41 2.14 20.14 -6.66
C TYR A 41 3.40 20.59 -5.93
N LEU A 42 3.35 20.54 -4.61
CA LEU A 42 4.44 20.91 -3.72
C LEU A 42 4.74 19.77 -2.76
N SER A 43 5.98 19.67 -2.29
CA SER A 43 6.38 18.66 -1.30
C SER A 43 7.15 19.29 -0.14
N ARG A 44 6.76 18.94 1.08
CA ARG A 44 7.47 19.29 2.31
C ARG A 44 7.91 18.03 3.04
N LYS A 45 9.17 18.02 3.47
CA LYS A 45 9.68 16.98 4.35
C LYS A 45 9.19 17.23 5.79
N MET A 46 8.59 16.22 6.39
CA MET A 46 8.14 16.24 7.79
C MET A 46 9.28 15.85 8.73
N GLU A 47 9.14 16.18 10.01
CA GLU A 47 10.15 15.90 11.06
C GLU A 47 10.44 14.40 11.22
N ASP A 48 9.45 13.55 10.94
CA ASP A 48 9.51 12.09 11.00
C ASP A 48 9.94 11.41 9.67
N ASN A 49 10.58 12.18 8.78
CA ASN A 49 11.08 11.75 7.46
C ASN A 49 9.97 11.34 6.49
N HIS A 50 8.70 11.55 6.86
CA HIS A 50 7.60 11.47 5.91
C HIS A 50 7.62 12.64 4.94
N VAL A 51 6.95 12.46 3.81
CA VAL A 51 6.83 13.52 2.80
C VAL A 51 5.37 13.93 2.69
N LEU A 52 5.10 15.18 3.00
CA LEU A 52 3.81 15.81 2.80
C LEU A 52 3.74 16.36 1.38
N HIS A 53 2.81 15.83 0.59
CA HIS A 53 2.46 16.33 -0.73
C HIS A 53 1.25 17.25 -0.62
N VAL A 54 1.46 18.51 -0.97
CA VAL A 54 0.45 19.55 -0.94
C VAL A 54 0.00 19.80 -2.37
N TRP A 55 -1.28 19.56 -2.64
CA TRP A 55 -1.90 19.73 -3.95
C TRP A 55 -2.78 20.97 -3.93
N ASP A 56 -2.40 22.02 -4.66
CA ASP A 56 -3.24 23.19 -4.92
C ASP A 56 -4.06 22.97 -6.18
N ILE A 57 -5.38 22.88 -6.04
CA ILE A 57 -6.29 22.62 -7.15
C ILE A 57 -6.94 23.92 -7.59
N ALA A 58 -7.00 24.15 -8.91
CA ALA A 58 -7.72 25.28 -9.46
C ALA A 58 -9.19 25.27 -9.00
N GLY A 59 -9.59 26.35 -8.31
CA GLY A 59 -10.96 26.55 -7.81
C GLY A 59 -11.94 27.07 -8.87
N SER A 60 -11.61 26.93 -10.16
CA SER A 60 -12.48 27.31 -11.27
C SER A 60 -13.35 26.14 -11.68
N GLU A 61 -14.63 26.43 -11.92
CA GLU A 61 -15.65 25.48 -12.39
C GLU A 61 -15.20 24.66 -13.60
N ILE A 62 -14.38 25.24 -14.47
CA ILE A 62 -13.89 24.63 -15.70
C ILE A 62 -13.03 23.39 -15.40
N TYR A 63 -12.33 23.36 -14.26
CA TYR A 63 -11.44 22.27 -13.86
C TYR A 63 -12.12 21.22 -12.96
N LYS A 64 -13.41 21.36 -12.63
CA LYS A 64 -14.14 20.39 -11.79
C LYS A 64 -14.10 18.96 -12.33
N LYS A 65 -14.08 18.79 -13.66
CA LYS A 65 -13.96 17.47 -14.30
C LYS A 65 -12.66 16.74 -13.94
N LEU A 66 -11.62 17.46 -13.54
CA LEU A 66 -10.32 16.89 -13.18
C LEU A 66 -10.23 16.49 -11.70
N TYR A 67 -11.20 16.89 -10.86
CA TYR A 67 -11.15 16.68 -9.41
C TYR A 67 -11.06 15.20 -9.06
N ARG A 68 -11.74 14.33 -9.80
CA ARG A 68 -11.68 12.88 -9.56
C ARG A 68 -10.25 12.32 -9.65
N SER A 69 -9.43 12.85 -10.55
CA SER A 69 -8.03 12.46 -10.67
C SER A 69 -7.21 13.03 -9.51
N TYR A 70 -7.38 14.32 -9.23
CA TYR A 70 -6.51 15.02 -8.28
C TYR A 70 -6.87 14.79 -6.81
N TYR A 71 -8.13 14.54 -6.48
CA TYR A 71 -8.56 14.31 -5.09
C TYR A 71 -8.26 12.87 -4.65
N ARG A 72 -8.22 11.91 -5.58
CA ARG A 72 -8.02 10.50 -5.26
C ARG A 72 -6.76 10.28 -4.43
N GLY A 73 -6.90 9.52 -3.34
CA GLY A 73 -5.81 9.22 -2.42
C GLY A 73 -5.47 10.38 -1.47
N ALA A 74 -6.27 11.45 -1.43
CA ALA A 74 -6.12 12.47 -0.41
C ALA A 74 -6.43 11.88 0.98
N ILE A 75 -5.50 12.06 1.91
CA ILE A 75 -5.67 11.67 3.31
C ILE A 75 -6.39 12.75 4.12
N LEU A 76 -6.38 13.99 3.63
CA LEU A 76 -6.92 15.17 4.29
C LEU A 76 -7.28 16.22 3.24
N GLY A 77 -8.46 16.80 3.38
CA GLY A 77 -8.92 17.93 2.59
C GLY A 77 -8.80 19.24 3.36
N LEU A 78 -8.33 20.31 2.71
CA LEU A 78 -8.30 21.67 3.25
C LEU A 78 -9.25 22.56 2.44
N LEU A 79 -10.44 22.82 2.97
CA LEU A 79 -11.41 23.69 2.33
C LEU A 79 -11.08 25.14 2.68
N CYS A 80 -10.60 25.90 1.68
CA CYS A 80 -10.13 27.27 1.88
C CYS A 80 -11.23 28.30 1.54
N ILE A 81 -11.61 29.11 2.52
CA ILE A 81 -12.62 30.17 2.43
C ILE A 81 -11.96 31.53 2.65
N ASP A 82 -12.20 32.46 1.73
CA ASP A 82 -11.78 33.85 1.88
C ASP A 82 -12.65 34.56 2.91
N LEU A 83 -12.07 34.97 4.04
CA LEU A 83 -12.83 35.61 5.12
C LEU A 83 -13.36 37.00 4.76
N THR A 84 -12.84 37.63 3.71
CA THR A 84 -13.26 38.97 3.26
C THR A 84 -14.47 38.96 2.32
N ARG A 85 -14.91 37.76 1.91
CA ARG A 85 -16.02 37.57 0.99
C ARG A 85 -17.22 37.00 1.73
N GLU A 86 -18.39 37.16 1.12
CA GLU A 86 -19.61 36.51 1.57
C GLU A 86 -19.42 34.99 1.66
N ILE A 87 -19.74 34.44 2.83
CA ILE A 87 -19.60 33.01 3.13
C ILE A 87 -20.95 32.34 2.90
N ASP A 88 -21.08 31.70 1.73
CA ASP A 88 -22.28 30.94 1.34
C ASP A 88 -22.18 29.49 1.83
N GLN A 89 -23.11 29.09 2.69
CA GLN A 89 -23.17 27.75 3.28
C GLN A 89 -23.53 26.67 2.25
N ASP A 90 -24.38 26.98 1.27
CA ASP A 90 -24.74 26.02 0.23
C ASP A 90 -23.56 25.74 -0.69
N GLN A 91 -22.77 26.78 -1.00
CA GLN A 91 -21.52 26.61 -1.72
C GLN A 91 -20.55 25.70 -0.93
N ILE A 92 -20.40 25.92 0.37
CA ILE A 92 -19.53 25.10 1.23
C ILE A 92 -20.00 23.63 1.21
N ASN A 93 -21.29 23.38 1.40
CA ASN A 93 -21.85 22.03 1.41
C ASN A 93 -21.61 21.30 0.08
N ASN A 94 -21.77 22.00 -1.05
CA ASN A 94 -21.52 21.45 -2.38
C ASN A 94 -20.05 21.06 -2.58
N GLU A 95 -19.10 21.91 -2.15
CA GLU A 95 -17.66 21.60 -2.24
C GLU A 95 -17.27 20.42 -1.32
N VAL A 96 -17.85 20.37 -0.12
CA VAL A 96 -17.66 19.24 0.82
C VAL A 96 -18.20 17.95 0.20
N GLN A 97 -19.41 17.97 -0.35
CA GLN A 97 -20.03 16.79 -0.96
C GLN A 97 -19.19 16.27 -2.13
N LEU A 98 -18.73 17.16 -3.01
CA LEU A 98 -17.87 16.79 -4.14
C LEU A 98 -16.55 16.14 -3.70
N PHE A 99 -15.95 16.64 -2.61
CA PHE A 99 -14.77 16.00 -2.04
C PHE A 99 -15.10 14.64 -1.43
N ARG A 100 -16.19 14.53 -0.68
CA ARG A 100 -16.64 13.27 -0.03
C ARG A 100 -17.03 12.19 -1.02
N ASP A 101 -17.59 12.55 -2.17
CA ASP A 101 -17.91 11.60 -3.26
C ASP A 101 -16.67 10.87 -3.79
N ILE A 102 -15.49 11.50 -3.67
CA ILE A 102 -14.21 10.93 -4.12
C ILE A 102 -13.43 10.34 -2.95
N CYS A 103 -13.45 11.00 -1.79
CA CYS A 103 -12.71 10.65 -0.58
C CYS A 103 -13.65 10.61 0.64
N PRO A 104 -14.50 9.58 0.79
CA PRO A 104 -15.57 9.57 1.79
C PRO A 104 -15.05 9.60 3.23
N ASN A 105 -13.91 8.95 3.47
CA ASN A 105 -13.33 8.80 4.82
C ASN A 105 -12.28 9.87 5.16
N ALA A 106 -11.87 10.71 4.21
CA ALA A 106 -10.82 11.68 4.47
C ALA A 106 -11.37 12.85 5.31
N PRO A 107 -10.76 13.19 6.46
CA PRO A 107 -11.13 14.38 7.22
C PRO A 107 -10.99 15.65 6.38
N ILE A 108 -11.78 16.66 6.74
CA ILE A 108 -11.73 17.99 6.11
C ILE A 108 -11.49 19.02 7.21
N ILE A 109 -10.48 19.85 7.03
CA ILE A 109 -10.24 21.04 7.86
C ILE A 109 -10.78 22.25 7.10
N LEU A 110 -11.61 23.05 7.78
CA LEU A 110 -12.08 24.31 7.25
C LEU A 110 -11.02 25.39 7.51
N VAL A 111 -10.51 26.02 6.45
CA VAL A 111 -9.44 27.01 6.55
C VAL A 111 -9.96 28.38 6.14
N GLY A 112 -10.03 29.31 7.08
CA GLY A 112 -10.30 30.71 6.80
C GLY A 112 -9.00 31.38 6.35
N THR A 113 -8.96 32.00 5.19
CA THR A 113 -7.77 32.66 4.65
C THR A 113 -7.91 34.18 4.68
N LYS A 114 -6.79 34.89 4.45
CA LYS A 114 -6.71 36.36 4.39
C LYS A 114 -7.16 37.05 5.68
N SER A 115 -6.85 36.45 6.83
CA SER A 115 -7.21 37.02 8.14
C SER A 115 -6.53 38.37 8.43
N ASP A 116 -5.52 38.75 7.64
CA ASP A 116 -4.83 40.04 7.69
C ASP A 116 -5.68 41.20 7.13
N LEU A 117 -6.66 40.91 6.27
CA LEU A 117 -7.47 41.95 5.62
C LEU A 117 -8.62 42.45 6.51
N PRO A 118 -9.03 43.73 6.35
CA PRO A 118 -10.21 44.27 7.01
C PRO A 118 -11.51 43.65 6.45
N HIS A 119 -12.64 43.82 7.15
CA HIS A 119 -13.95 43.26 6.77
C HIS A 119 -14.04 41.73 6.77
N LYS A 120 -13.18 41.07 7.54
CA LYS A 120 -13.23 39.62 7.75
C LYS A 120 -14.42 39.20 8.60
N ASP A 121 -15.21 38.25 8.12
CA ASP A 121 -16.34 37.70 8.87
C ASP A 121 -15.97 36.40 9.60
N ILE A 122 -15.22 36.56 10.70
CA ILE A 122 -14.79 35.42 11.53
C ILE A 122 -15.96 34.81 12.29
N GLU A 123 -16.97 35.60 12.66
CA GLU A 123 -18.12 35.10 13.43
C GLU A 123 -19.03 34.23 12.57
N LEU A 124 -19.32 34.63 11.33
CA LEU A 124 -20.07 33.81 10.37
C LEU A 124 -19.27 32.57 9.97
N PHE A 125 -17.96 32.73 9.74
CA PHE A 125 -17.06 31.58 9.54
C PHE A 125 -17.19 30.60 10.69
N LYS A 126 -17.19 31.10 11.94
CA LYS A 126 -17.35 30.27 13.15
C LYS A 126 -18.73 29.66 13.32
N LYS A 127 -19.78 30.34 12.90
CA LYS A 127 -21.15 29.84 13.00
C LYS A 127 -21.44 28.71 12.01
N ASN A 128 -20.81 28.76 10.83
CA ASN A 128 -20.90 27.71 9.81
C ASN A 128 -20.15 26.41 10.20
N ILE A 129 -19.39 26.43 11.30
CA ILE A 129 -18.64 25.29 11.88
C ILE A 129 -19.54 24.35 12.69
N ALA A 130 -20.78 24.74 12.99
CA ALA A 130 -21.69 23.90 13.78
C ALA A 130 -22.15 22.60 13.08
N SER A 131 -21.54 22.24 11.94
CA SER A 131 -21.79 21.01 11.23
C SER A 131 -20.72 19.97 11.59
N GLU A 132 -21.12 18.72 11.80
CA GLU A 132 -20.22 17.56 12.00
C GLU A 132 -19.34 17.24 10.76
N LEU A 133 -19.28 18.14 9.78
CA LEU A 133 -18.63 17.95 8.49
C LEU A 133 -17.11 18.12 8.54
N PHE A 134 -16.61 18.90 9.51
CA PHE A 134 -15.20 19.29 9.63
C PHE A 134 -14.55 18.69 10.88
N SER A 135 -13.30 18.25 10.75
CA SER A 135 -12.52 17.74 11.89
C SER A 135 -11.94 18.86 12.75
N ASN A 136 -11.62 20.00 12.12
CA ASN A 136 -11.13 21.19 12.78
C ASN A 136 -11.35 22.42 11.89
N TYR A 137 -11.15 23.61 12.43
CA TYR A 137 -11.16 24.87 11.71
C TYR A 137 -9.99 25.74 12.13
N ILE A 138 -9.36 26.41 11.16
CA ILE A 138 -8.17 27.22 11.43
C ILE A 138 -8.24 28.50 10.61
N VAL A 139 -8.00 29.63 11.28
CA VAL A 139 -7.94 30.95 10.63
C VAL A 139 -6.48 31.26 10.32
N THR A 140 -6.21 31.67 9.09
CA THR A 140 -4.87 31.83 8.53
C THR A 140 -4.69 33.12 7.75
N SER A 141 -3.46 33.64 7.80
CA SER A 141 -2.97 34.62 6.84
C SER A 141 -1.69 34.11 6.21
N ALA A 142 -1.69 33.96 4.88
CA ALA A 142 -0.46 33.64 4.16
C ALA A 142 0.52 34.82 4.14
N LYS A 143 0.03 36.06 4.28
CA LYS A 143 0.83 37.29 4.27
C LYS A 143 1.54 37.52 5.60
N GLU A 144 0.81 37.41 6.71
CA GLU A 144 1.34 37.59 8.07
C GLU A 144 1.88 36.30 8.69
N LYS A 145 1.71 35.16 8.00
CA LYS A 145 2.05 33.80 8.47
C LYS A 145 1.27 33.36 9.73
N THR A 146 0.19 34.05 10.05
CA THR A 146 -0.71 33.70 11.17
C THR A 146 -1.42 32.37 10.91
N GLY A 147 -1.47 31.49 11.91
CA GLY A 147 -2.19 30.20 11.84
C GLY A 147 -1.55 29.13 10.94
N ILE A 148 -0.44 29.44 10.26
CA ILE A 148 0.23 28.50 9.34
C ILE A 148 0.87 27.33 10.10
N ASP A 149 1.58 27.61 11.19
CA ASP A 149 2.20 26.56 12.00
C ASP A 149 1.14 25.72 12.75
N GLU A 150 0.03 26.33 13.18
CA GLU A 150 -1.13 25.62 13.76
C GLU A 150 -1.77 24.68 12.74
N LEU A 151 -2.02 25.16 11.52
CA LEU A 151 -2.53 24.34 10.42
C LEU A 151 -1.57 23.18 10.10
N TYR A 152 -0.27 23.46 10.05
CA TYR A 152 0.72 22.43 9.79
C TYR A 152 0.78 21.37 10.91
N ALA A 153 0.62 21.78 12.17
CA ALA A 153 0.57 20.86 13.30
C ALA A 153 -0.67 19.95 13.21
N GLU A 154 -1.84 20.49 12.87
CA GLU A 154 -3.07 19.68 12.74
C GLU A 154 -2.99 18.72 11.54
N ILE A 155 -2.43 19.16 10.40
CA ILE A 155 -2.13 18.27 9.26
C ILE A 155 -1.25 17.12 9.72
N THR A 156 -0.16 17.43 10.43
CA THR A 156 0.81 16.44 10.92
C THR A 156 0.16 15.42 11.85
N LYS A 157 -0.69 15.88 12.77
CA LYS A 157 -1.45 15.03 13.70
C LYS A 157 -2.36 14.04 12.96
N HIS A 158 -3.10 14.50 11.94
CA HIS A 158 -3.92 13.60 11.12
C HIS A 158 -3.08 12.57 10.34
N CYS A 159 -1.93 12.98 9.80
CA CYS A 159 -1.01 12.09 9.10
C CYS A 159 -0.46 10.99 10.03
N GLN A 160 -0.05 11.36 11.24
CA GLN A 160 0.49 10.44 12.24
C GLN A 160 -0.57 9.45 12.74
N GLY A 161 -1.77 9.93 13.06
CA GLY A 161 -2.87 9.06 13.48
C GLY A 161 -3.26 8.03 12.41
N LEU A 162 -3.18 8.40 11.13
CA LEU A 162 -3.42 7.45 10.04
C LEU A 162 -2.37 6.33 10.03
N ASN A 163 -1.07 6.67 10.12
CA ASN A 163 0.00 5.68 10.15
C ASN A 163 -0.14 4.69 11.32
N GLU A 164 -0.47 5.19 12.51
CA GLU A 164 -0.71 4.34 13.68
C GLU A 164 -1.91 3.41 13.46
N SER A 165 -3.00 3.91 12.90
CA SER A 165 -4.19 3.09 12.62
C SER A 165 -3.92 2.00 11.57
N LEU A 166 -3.17 2.32 10.51
CA LEU A 166 -2.80 1.38 9.46
C LEU A 166 -1.85 0.30 10.00
N TRP A 167 -0.86 0.69 10.81
CA TRP A 167 0.01 -0.22 11.53
C TRP A 167 -0.77 -1.17 12.42
N ASN A 168 -1.63 -0.62 13.29
CA ASN A 168 -2.42 -1.43 14.21
C ASN A 168 -3.31 -2.41 13.45
N ARG A 169 -3.96 -1.99 12.37
CA ARG A 169 -4.78 -2.87 11.53
C ARG A 169 -3.96 -3.99 10.88
N ALA A 170 -2.82 -3.66 10.29
CA ALA A 170 -1.95 -4.66 9.66
C ALA A 170 -1.45 -5.69 10.67
N VAL A 171 -1.01 -5.22 11.86
CA VAL A 171 -0.58 -6.09 12.96
C VAL A 171 -1.72 -6.98 13.44
N GLN A 172 -2.93 -6.44 13.65
CA GLN A 172 -4.08 -7.23 14.08
C GLN A 172 -4.45 -8.31 13.06
N ASN A 173 -4.51 -7.98 11.77
CA ASN A 173 -4.80 -8.94 10.69
C ASN A 173 -3.77 -10.09 10.68
N LEU A 174 -2.50 -9.76 10.86
CA LEU A 174 -1.43 -10.74 10.97
C LEU A 174 -1.63 -11.61 12.22
N LEU A 175 -1.80 -11.02 13.41
CA LEU A 175 -1.95 -11.75 14.66
C LEU A 175 -3.17 -12.69 14.68
N VAL A 176 -4.30 -12.25 14.12
CA VAL A 176 -5.50 -13.10 13.95
C VAL A 176 -5.18 -14.33 13.11
N SER A 177 -4.41 -14.16 12.03
CA SER A 177 -4.00 -15.24 11.14
C SER A 177 -2.98 -16.19 11.76
N LEU A 178 -2.28 -15.75 12.80
CA LEU A 178 -1.25 -16.51 13.53
C LEU A 178 -1.79 -17.23 14.78
N ASN A 179 -3.07 -17.07 15.12
CA ASN A 179 -3.68 -17.60 16.37
C ASN A 179 -3.68 -19.14 16.47
N GLU A 180 -3.49 -19.85 15.35
CA GLU A 180 -3.41 -21.32 15.29
C GLU A 180 -1.97 -21.85 15.45
N LEU A 181 -0.96 -20.97 15.55
CA LEU A 181 0.44 -21.38 15.68
C LEU A 181 0.80 -21.90 17.07
N PRO A 182 1.80 -22.79 17.18
CA PRO A 182 2.39 -23.14 18.46
C PRO A 182 2.90 -21.90 19.21
N PRO A 183 2.70 -21.82 20.54
CA PRO A 183 2.98 -20.62 21.33
C PRO A 183 4.45 -20.17 21.27
N ASN A 184 5.36 -21.11 21.05
CA ASN A 184 6.79 -20.84 20.88
C ASN A 184 7.08 -20.02 19.61
N LYS A 185 6.40 -20.33 18.49
CA LYS A 185 6.58 -19.61 17.22
C LYS A 185 5.89 -18.26 17.27
N GLU A 186 4.69 -18.19 17.83
CA GLU A 186 3.94 -16.95 18.02
C GLU A 186 4.74 -15.93 18.84
N LYS A 187 5.37 -16.37 19.94
CA LYS A 187 6.23 -15.51 20.78
C LYS A 187 7.42 -14.92 20.00
N LEU A 188 8.05 -15.71 19.12
CA LEU A 188 9.17 -15.24 18.29
C LEU A 188 8.71 -14.21 17.25
N ILE A 189 7.57 -14.44 16.60
CA ILE A 189 7.02 -13.50 15.62
C ILE A 189 6.61 -12.18 16.29
N LYS A 190 5.98 -12.25 17.48
CA LYS A 190 5.66 -11.05 18.28
C LYS A 190 6.91 -10.26 18.67
N ALA A 191 8.00 -10.94 19.05
CA ALA A 191 9.26 -10.27 19.36
C ALA A 191 9.89 -9.60 18.13
N GLU A 192 9.79 -10.20 16.95
CA GLU A 192 10.22 -9.57 15.69
C GLU A 192 9.31 -8.38 15.31
N LEU A 193 8.00 -8.47 15.54
CA LEU A 193 7.06 -7.38 15.36
C LEU A 193 7.37 -6.17 16.26
N GLU A 194 7.74 -6.41 17.52
CA GLU A 194 8.16 -5.34 18.44
C GLU A 194 9.46 -4.64 18.00
N LYS A 195 10.41 -5.39 17.41
CA LYS A 195 11.62 -4.79 16.83
C LYS A 195 11.26 -3.94 15.62
N LEU A 196 10.39 -4.46 14.74
CA LEU A 196 9.95 -3.75 13.55
C LEU A 196 9.15 -2.48 13.91
N SER A 197 8.27 -2.54 14.92
CA SER A 197 7.48 -1.38 15.35
C SER A 197 8.36 -0.24 15.83
N LYS A 198 9.42 -0.53 16.61
CA LYS A 198 10.37 0.47 17.07
C LYS A 198 11.06 1.19 15.91
N VAL A 199 11.43 0.48 14.85
CA VAL A 199 12.10 1.07 13.69
C VAL A 199 11.11 1.86 12.81
N LEU A 200 9.90 1.35 12.62
CA LEU A 200 8.92 2.00 11.74
C LEU A 200 8.28 3.23 12.38
N LEU A 201 8.02 3.19 13.70
CA LEU A 201 7.36 4.24 14.47
C LEU A 201 8.33 5.19 15.20
N ALA A 202 9.66 4.95 15.16
CA ALA A 202 10.62 5.90 15.70
C ALA A 202 10.49 7.28 15.04
N LYS A 203 10.47 8.34 15.86
CA LYS A 203 10.63 9.74 15.42
C LYS A 203 12.01 9.87 14.79
N SER A 204 12.08 10.36 13.56
CA SER A 204 13.35 10.46 12.84
C SER A 204 14.12 11.71 13.23
N ASP A 205 14.71 11.70 14.40
CA ASP A 205 15.89 12.50 14.61
C ASP A 205 17.07 11.79 13.93
N GLU A 206 17.83 12.53 13.12
CA GLU A 206 19.03 12.12 12.36
C GLU A 206 18.83 11.70 10.88
N LEU A 207 19.04 12.70 10.02
CA LEU A 207 19.70 12.69 8.71
C LEU A 207 19.55 11.44 7.81
N GLY A 208 18.77 11.60 6.72
CA GLY A 208 19.07 11.06 5.37
C GLY A 208 19.07 9.55 5.10
N VAL A 209 19.30 8.70 6.11
CA VAL A 209 19.62 7.27 6.00
C VAL A 209 18.41 6.37 6.37
N VAL A 210 17.24 6.96 6.56
CA VAL A 210 16.07 6.24 7.13
C VAL A 210 15.30 5.39 6.11
N SER A 211 15.35 5.70 4.81
CA SER A 211 14.57 4.95 3.81
C SER A 211 15.15 3.56 3.52
N SER A 212 16.48 3.44 3.44
CA SER A 212 17.16 2.14 3.33
C SER A 212 16.92 1.33 4.62
N THR A 213 17.19 1.93 5.77
CA THR A 213 17.05 1.27 7.09
C THR A 213 15.65 0.72 7.35
N LYS A 214 14.56 1.43 6.98
CA LYS A 214 13.19 0.91 7.12
C LYS A 214 12.89 -0.23 6.15
N THR A 215 13.42 -0.17 4.93
CA THR A 215 13.24 -1.23 3.91
C THR A 215 13.99 -2.50 4.35
N ASP A 216 15.23 -2.33 4.80
CA ASP A 216 16.08 -3.40 5.31
C ASP A 216 15.44 -4.05 6.56
N ALA A 217 14.82 -3.25 7.44
CA ALA A 217 14.10 -3.76 8.60
C ALA A 217 12.86 -4.60 8.21
N ILE A 218 12.09 -4.18 7.20
CA ILE A 218 10.94 -4.94 6.68
C ILE A 218 11.42 -6.26 6.05
N GLU A 219 12.50 -6.22 5.27
CA GLU A 219 13.08 -7.41 4.66
C GLU A 219 13.62 -8.39 5.70
N HIS A 220 14.38 -7.88 6.69
CA HIS A 220 14.88 -8.66 7.82
C HIS A 220 13.73 -9.31 8.62
N PHE A 221 12.69 -8.55 8.95
CA PHE A 221 11.49 -9.08 9.60
C PHE A 221 10.84 -10.19 8.79
N THR A 222 10.66 -9.97 7.48
CA THR A 222 10.04 -10.93 6.57
C THR A 222 10.84 -12.23 6.50
N ASN A 223 12.16 -12.13 6.34
CA ASN A 223 13.04 -13.30 6.24
C ASN A 223 13.11 -14.09 7.55
N ASN A 224 13.14 -13.42 8.71
CA ASN A 224 13.11 -14.06 10.01
C ASN A 224 11.77 -14.78 10.25
N CYS A 225 10.65 -14.12 9.95
CA CYS A 225 9.33 -14.72 10.10
C CYS A 225 9.14 -15.92 9.16
N LYS A 226 9.61 -15.84 7.90
CA LYS A 226 9.63 -16.99 6.98
C LYS A 226 10.40 -18.18 7.57
N THR A 227 11.58 -17.93 8.12
CA THR A 227 12.41 -18.96 8.77
C THR A 227 11.70 -19.59 9.98
N ILE A 228 11.00 -18.79 10.79
CA ILE A 228 10.23 -19.27 11.96
C ILE A 228 9.04 -20.14 11.50
N LEU A 229 8.33 -19.72 10.45
CA LEU A 229 7.16 -20.41 9.92
C LEU A 229 7.53 -21.73 9.24
N GLU A 230 8.50 -21.72 8.32
CA GLU A 230 8.97 -22.90 7.56
C GLU A 230 9.67 -23.95 8.44
N GLY A 231 10.25 -23.54 9.57
CA GLY A 231 10.96 -24.44 10.49
C GLY A 231 12.29 -24.96 9.93
N LYS A 232 12.92 -25.90 10.66
CA LYS A 232 14.32 -26.34 10.44
C LYS A 232 14.59 -27.22 9.19
N HIS A 233 13.62 -27.45 8.30
CA HIS A 233 13.79 -28.43 7.21
C HIS A 233 13.50 -27.93 5.77
N PRO A 234 14.01 -26.77 5.33
CA PRO A 234 13.87 -26.31 3.94
C PRO A 234 14.50 -27.28 2.93
N ASN A 235 15.53 -28.03 3.35
CA ASN A 235 16.20 -29.02 2.50
C ASN A 235 15.35 -30.27 2.24
N VAL A 236 14.45 -30.63 3.16
CA VAL A 236 13.54 -31.78 2.99
C VAL A 236 12.47 -31.43 1.96
N PHE A 237 11.93 -30.21 2.01
CA PHE A 237 10.99 -29.73 1.01
C PHE A 237 11.62 -29.74 -0.39
N LYS A 238 12.81 -29.14 -0.55
CA LYS A 238 13.55 -29.15 -1.84
C LYS A 238 13.86 -30.55 -2.34
N ALA A 239 14.20 -31.48 -1.46
CA ALA A 239 14.45 -32.88 -1.84
C ALA A 239 13.17 -33.56 -2.35
N VAL A 240 12.04 -33.38 -1.66
CA VAL A 240 10.75 -33.95 -2.06
C VAL A 240 10.25 -33.36 -3.39
N THR A 241 10.38 -32.04 -3.60
CA THR A 241 9.99 -31.41 -4.87
C THR A 241 10.86 -31.89 -6.04
N THR A 242 12.15 -32.10 -5.80
CA THR A 242 13.08 -32.60 -6.83
C THR A 242 12.72 -34.02 -7.24
N VAL A 243 12.39 -34.89 -6.28
CA VAL A 243 11.96 -36.27 -6.55
C VAL A 243 10.62 -36.29 -7.30
N ALA A 244 9.66 -35.44 -6.94
CA ALA A 244 8.38 -35.35 -7.62
C ALA A 244 8.51 -34.88 -9.08
N VAL A 245 9.36 -33.87 -9.34
CA VAL A 245 9.64 -33.39 -10.71
C VAL A 245 10.34 -34.47 -11.53
N ALA A 246 11.32 -35.17 -10.96
CA ALA A 246 12.00 -36.26 -11.65
C ALA A 246 11.02 -37.39 -12.04
N ALA A 247 10.08 -37.74 -11.17
CA ALA A 247 9.04 -38.72 -11.46
C ALA A 247 8.12 -38.28 -12.61
N ALA A 248 7.66 -37.01 -12.61
CA ALA A 248 6.81 -36.46 -13.66
C ALA A 248 7.52 -36.41 -15.03
N VAL A 249 8.79 -35.97 -15.06
CA VAL A 249 9.61 -35.95 -16.28
C VAL A 249 9.81 -37.35 -16.84
N THR A 250 10.02 -38.35 -15.99
CA THR A 250 10.18 -39.75 -16.40
C THR A 250 8.90 -40.30 -17.04
N ILE A 251 7.74 -39.99 -16.48
CA ILE A 251 6.43 -40.36 -17.05
C ILE A 251 6.26 -39.71 -18.43
N ALA A 252 6.54 -38.41 -18.56
CA ALA A 252 6.42 -37.70 -19.84
C ALA A 252 7.37 -38.27 -20.91
N ALA A 253 8.62 -38.56 -20.55
CA ALA A 253 9.60 -39.17 -21.45
C ALA A 253 9.15 -40.56 -21.92
N ALA A 254 8.53 -41.36 -21.04
CA ALA A 254 7.97 -42.66 -21.41
C ALA A 254 6.82 -42.52 -22.43
N PHE A 255 5.93 -41.55 -22.27
CA PHE A 255 4.85 -41.27 -23.23
C PHE A 255 5.38 -40.80 -24.59
N ILE A 256 6.40 -39.95 -24.60
CA ILE A 256 7.03 -39.46 -25.84
C ILE A 256 7.74 -40.62 -26.56
N GLY A 257 8.53 -41.43 -25.83
CA GLY A 257 9.21 -42.60 -26.38
C GLY A 257 8.24 -43.64 -26.91
N PHE A 258 7.13 -43.87 -26.21
CA PHE A 258 6.03 -44.73 -26.67
C PHE A 258 5.42 -44.21 -27.97
N SER A 259 5.13 -42.92 -28.04
CA SER A 259 4.53 -42.29 -29.23
C SER A 259 5.44 -42.41 -30.44
N ILE A 260 6.73 -42.06 -30.30
CA ILE A 260 7.72 -42.18 -31.38
C ILE A 260 7.85 -43.63 -31.85
N SER A 261 7.90 -44.58 -30.91
CA SER A 261 8.00 -46.01 -31.24
C SER A 261 6.75 -46.53 -31.95
N PHE A 262 5.57 -46.06 -31.57
CA PHE A 262 4.31 -46.40 -32.21
C PHE A 262 4.24 -45.92 -33.68
N PHE A 263 4.68 -44.68 -33.93
CA PHE A 263 4.73 -44.13 -35.28
C PHE A 263 5.78 -44.80 -36.17
N LEU A 264 6.98 -45.07 -35.64
CA LEU A 264 8.05 -45.74 -36.40
C LEU A 264 7.77 -47.22 -36.65
N GLY A 265 7.17 -47.91 -35.68
CA GLY A 265 6.79 -49.33 -35.82
C GLY A 265 5.67 -49.57 -36.82
N SER A 266 4.81 -48.56 -37.06
CA SER A 266 3.79 -48.62 -38.11
C SER A 266 4.39 -48.62 -39.53
N TRP A 267 5.64 -48.16 -39.70
CA TRP A 267 6.34 -48.10 -41.00
C TRP A 267 7.17 -49.36 -41.31
N THR A 268 7.67 -50.07 -40.29
CA THR A 268 8.63 -51.18 -40.45
C THR A 268 7.99 -52.58 -40.47
N GLY A 269 6.67 -52.65 -40.31
CA GLY A 269 5.88 -53.87 -40.41
C GLY A 269 5.62 -54.59 -39.08
N PRO A 270 4.65 -55.52 -39.04
CA PRO A 270 4.07 -56.04 -37.78
C PRO A 270 5.07 -56.75 -36.86
N GLY A 271 6.08 -57.43 -37.41
CA GLY A 271 7.05 -58.21 -36.64
C GLY A 271 8.04 -57.37 -35.83
N ALA A 272 8.46 -56.22 -36.37
CA ALA A 272 9.34 -55.27 -35.69
C ALA A 272 8.60 -54.45 -34.63
N PHE A 273 7.32 -54.16 -34.89
CA PHE A 273 6.42 -53.54 -33.92
C PHE A 273 6.28 -54.39 -32.65
N VAL A 274 5.97 -55.69 -32.77
CA VAL A 274 5.73 -56.56 -31.61
C VAL A 274 6.99 -56.79 -30.77
N THR A 275 8.15 -56.95 -31.41
CA THR A 275 9.44 -57.15 -30.70
C THR A 275 9.92 -55.88 -30.00
N GLY A 276 9.76 -54.70 -30.63
CA GLY A 276 10.04 -53.42 -30.00
C GLY A 276 9.09 -53.11 -28.83
N PHE A 277 7.81 -53.46 -28.96
CA PHE A 277 6.80 -53.24 -27.92
C PHE A 277 7.07 -54.10 -26.67
N ILE A 278 7.44 -55.37 -26.84
CA ILE A 278 7.74 -56.27 -25.70
C ILE A 278 9.05 -55.88 -25.00
N GLY A 279 10.08 -55.47 -25.76
CA GLY A 279 11.34 -54.97 -25.20
C GLY A 279 11.16 -53.65 -24.43
N ALA A 280 10.41 -52.70 -24.99
CA ALA A 280 10.14 -51.42 -24.35
C ALA A 280 9.18 -51.56 -23.16
N TYR A 281 8.15 -52.41 -23.27
CA TYR A 281 7.21 -52.67 -22.18
C TYR A 281 7.87 -53.37 -20.99
N SER A 282 8.74 -54.36 -21.23
CA SER A 282 9.46 -55.04 -20.14
C SER A 282 10.44 -54.13 -19.40
N ALA A 283 11.18 -53.27 -20.12
CA ALA A 283 12.04 -52.27 -19.51
C ALA A 283 11.24 -51.16 -18.79
N ALA A 284 10.16 -50.67 -19.39
CA ALA A 284 9.31 -49.64 -18.79
C ALA A 284 8.55 -50.16 -17.57
N VAL A 285 8.03 -51.39 -17.60
CA VAL A 285 7.33 -52.03 -16.47
C VAL A 285 8.30 -52.39 -15.35
N ALA A 286 9.54 -52.80 -15.64
CA ALA A 286 10.56 -53.01 -14.61
C ALA A 286 10.92 -51.72 -13.86
N VAL A 287 11.01 -50.59 -14.57
CA VAL A 287 11.29 -49.25 -13.98
C VAL A 287 10.05 -48.63 -13.33
N ALA A 288 8.85 -48.93 -13.84
CA ALA A 288 7.58 -48.39 -13.34
C ALA A 288 7.01 -49.18 -12.15
N ALA A 289 7.13 -50.50 -12.12
CA ALA A 289 6.65 -51.35 -11.03
C ALA A 289 7.41 -51.13 -9.72
N SER A 290 8.69 -50.73 -9.79
CA SER A 290 9.45 -50.31 -8.61
C SER A 290 9.08 -48.91 -8.09
N SER A 291 8.33 -48.12 -8.87
CA SER A 291 8.15 -46.67 -8.65
C SER A 291 6.69 -46.25 -8.41
N ILE A 292 5.70 -47.03 -8.87
CA ILE A 292 4.29 -46.60 -8.93
C ILE A 292 3.49 -46.96 -7.67
N THR A 293 3.76 -48.09 -7.02
CA THR A 293 2.93 -48.58 -5.88
C THR A 293 3.10 -47.78 -4.59
N ILE A 294 4.17 -46.98 -4.46
CA ILE A 294 4.43 -46.13 -3.29
C ILE A 294 4.25 -44.64 -3.63
N GLY A 295 4.42 -44.23 -4.89
CA GLY A 295 4.51 -42.83 -5.29
C GLY A 295 3.20 -42.12 -5.62
N VAL A 296 2.19 -42.79 -6.19
CA VAL A 296 1.05 -42.08 -6.82
C VAL A 296 -0.04 -41.68 -5.81
N ALA A 297 -0.40 -42.54 -4.87
CA ALA A 297 -1.41 -42.23 -3.85
C ALA A 297 -0.86 -41.30 -2.75
N ALA A 298 0.41 -41.48 -2.35
CA ALA A 298 1.08 -40.59 -1.41
C ALA A 298 1.48 -39.26 -2.08
N GLY A 299 1.95 -39.28 -3.33
CA GLY A 299 2.44 -38.08 -4.02
C GLY A 299 1.36 -37.06 -4.37
N GLY A 300 0.17 -37.47 -4.83
CA GLY A 300 -0.90 -36.54 -5.22
C GLY A 300 -1.51 -35.76 -4.05
N ILE A 301 -1.77 -36.46 -2.94
CA ILE A 301 -2.38 -35.86 -1.73
C ILE A 301 -1.33 -35.06 -0.93
N THR A 302 -0.08 -35.53 -0.88
CA THR A 302 0.99 -34.83 -0.17
C THR A 302 1.52 -33.64 -0.97
N ALA A 303 1.62 -33.71 -2.31
CA ALA A 303 2.03 -32.57 -3.14
C ALA A 303 1.01 -31.42 -3.07
N TYR A 304 -0.29 -31.70 -3.20
CA TYR A 304 -1.31 -30.65 -3.11
C TYR A 304 -1.33 -29.95 -1.73
N GLY A 305 -1.07 -30.69 -0.64
CA GLY A 305 -0.90 -30.14 0.70
C GLY A 305 0.43 -29.42 0.94
N LEU A 306 1.53 -29.89 0.34
CA LEU A 306 2.87 -29.30 0.43
C LEU A 306 3.02 -27.99 -0.36
N PHE A 307 2.36 -27.87 -1.51
CA PHE A 307 2.45 -26.68 -2.36
C PHE A 307 1.45 -25.58 -2.01
N LYS A 308 0.53 -25.82 -1.07
CA LYS A 308 -0.35 -24.78 -0.56
C LYS A 308 0.44 -23.95 0.45
N THR A 309 0.72 -22.69 0.11
CA THR A 309 1.29 -21.73 1.07
C THR A 309 0.41 -21.72 2.31
N SER A 310 1.03 -21.90 3.48
CA SER A 310 0.30 -21.92 4.74
C SER A 310 -0.47 -20.60 4.93
N LYS A 311 -1.59 -20.64 5.65
CA LYS A 311 -2.43 -19.46 5.93
C LYS A 311 -1.59 -18.34 6.54
N GLU A 312 -0.66 -18.70 7.41
CA GLU A 312 0.31 -17.84 8.08
C GLU A 312 1.33 -17.22 7.11
N MET A 313 1.83 -18.01 6.15
CA MET A 313 2.76 -17.51 5.13
C MET A 313 2.07 -16.53 4.18
N SER A 314 0.81 -16.81 3.82
CA SER A 314 -0.01 -15.88 3.03
C SER A 314 -0.24 -14.56 3.78
N ALA A 315 -0.64 -14.64 5.05
CA ALA A 315 -0.86 -13.46 5.89
C ALA A 315 0.43 -12.66 6.13
N LEU A 316 1.58 -13.31 6.27
CA LEU A 316 2.88 -12.64 6.37
C LEU A 316 3.22 -11.89 5.07
N ASN A 317 3.03 -12.52 3.91
CA ASN A 317 3.28 -11.87 2.63
C ASN A 317 2.33 -10.69 2.39
N GLU A 318 1.06 -10.81 2.78
CA GLU A 318 0.07 -9.73 2.74
C GLU A 318 0.45 -8.57 3.66
N PHE A 319 0.83 -8.86 4.90
CA PHE A 319 1.35 -7.85 5.84
C PHE A 319 2.58 -7.13 5.28
N THR A 320 3.56 -7.87 4.75
CA THR A 320 4.76 -7.27 4.14
C THR A 320 4.40 -6.43 2.93
N ALA A 321 3.45 -6.88 2.09
CA ALA A 321 2.96 -6.10 0.97
C ALA A 321 2.30 -4.79 1.42
N ASP A 322 1.40 -4.84 2.41
CA ASP A 322 0.72 -3.67 2.98
C ASP A 322 1.70 -2.67 3.61
N VAL A 323 2.63 -3.13 4.45
CA VAL A 323 3.62 -2.24 5.08
C VAL A 323 4.57 -1.66 4.04
N SER A 324 4.90 -2.41 2.98
CA SER A 324 5.71 -1.91 1.87
C SER A 324 4.96 -0.93 0.96
N SER A 325 3.63 -1.07 0.83
CA SER A 325 2.80 -0.24 -0.05
C SER A 325 2.63 1.18 0.50
N TRP A 326 2.72 1.38 1.82
CA TRP A 326 2.75 2.71 2.43
C TRP A 326 3.93 3.57 1.94
N ASN A 327 4.99 2.94 1.41
CA ASN A 327 6.08 3.65 0.71
C ASN A 327 5.83 3.88 -0.79
N ARG A 328 4.87 3.18 -1.41
CA ARG A 328 4.63 3.17 -2.87
C ARG A 328 3.34 3.87 -3.32
N GLU A 329 2.27 3.92 -2.53
CA GLU A 329 0.92 4.29 -3.00
C GLU A 329 0.67 5.75 -3.41
N ILE A 330 1.70 6.60 -3.52
CA ILE A 330 1.57 7.94 -4.11
C ILE A 330 2.54 8.09 -5.28
N ARG A 331 2.38 7.20 -6.27
CA ARG A 331 3.00 7.30 -7.60
C ARG A 331 1.92 7.13 -8.69
N LEU A 332 0.78 7.80 -8.54
CA LEU A 332 -0.15 8.13 -9.62
C LEU A 332 -0.84 9.46 -9.26
#